data_AF-A0A2S9FSV2-F1
#
_entry.id   AF-A0A2S9FSV2-F1
#
_cell.length_a   1.000
_cell.length_b   1.000
_cell.length_c   1.000
_cell.angle_alpha   90.00
_cell.angle_beta   90.00
_cell.angle_gamma   90.00
#
_symmetry.space_group_name_H-M   'P 1'
#
loop_
_entity.id
_entity.type
_entity.pdbx_description
1 polymer ?
#
loop_
_entity_poly.entity_id
_entity_poly.type
_entity_poly.pdbx_seq_one_letter_code
_entity_poly.pdbx_strand_id
1 'polypeptide(L)' 'LALTESVDAHTSLVLCDDPAPEQGKGYQACELGVPMLGSAEFMLCLDTVIGGSPIEEFSEQAPAGDQFTLF' A
#
# COMPACT_ATOMS: atom_id res chain seq x y z
N LEU A 1 -4.62 -3.43 3.20
CA LEU A 1 -3.86 -3.68 1.97
C LEU A 1 -2.65 -4.53 2.34
N ALA A 2 -2.48 -5.73 1.77
CA ALA A 2 -1.27 -6.52 2.02
C ALA A 2 -0.12 -5.96 1.19
N LEU A 3 0.85 -5.30 1.83
CA LEU A 3 2.17 -5.08 1.26
C LEU A 3 2.90 -6.43 1.35
N THR A 4 2.82 -7.25 0.30
CA THR A 4 3.50 -8.54 0.26
C THR A 4 5.02 -8.34 0.09
N GLU A 5 5.80 -9.17 0.78
CA GLU A 5 7.25 -9.17 0.66
C GLU A 5 7.74 -9.88 -0.62
N SER A 6 6.89 -10.65 -1.30
CA SER A 6 7.19 -11.33 -2.57
C SER A 6 6.29 -10.90 -3.72
N VAL A 7 6.81 -10.96 -4.95
CA VAL A 7 6.02 -10.92 -6.18
C VAL A 7 5.88 -12.36 -6.68
N ASP A 8 4.66 -12.82 -6.84
CA ASP A 8 4.33 -14.19 -7.22
C ASP A 8 3.05 -14.25 -8.06
N ALA A 9 2.62 -15.48 -8.40
CA ALA A 9 1.45 -15.73 -9.25
C ALA A 9 0.11 -15.23 -8.67
N HIS A 10 0.07 -14.87 -7.38
CA HIS A 10 -1.11 -14.30 -6.73
C HIS A 10 -1.02 -12.78 -6.60
N THR A 11 0.06 -12.16 -7.07
CA THR A 11 0.27 -10.71 -7.02
C THR A 11 -0.47 -10.03 -8.17
N SER A 12 -1.42 -9.15 -7.84
CA SER A 12 -2.25 -8.46 -8.83
C SER A 12 -1.69 -7.10 -9.27
N LEU A 13 -0.86 -6.46 -8.45
CA LEU A 13 -0.31 -5.12 -8.71
C LEU A 13 0.98 -4.93 -7.91
N VAL A 14 1.97 -4.28 -8.53
CA VAL A 14 3.17 -3.77 -7.84
C VAL A 14 3.21 -2.26 -7.97
N LEU A 15 3.43 -1.58 -6.84
CA LEU A 15 3.73 -0.15 -6.85
C LEU A 15 5.22 0.04 -7.15
N CYS A 16 5.53 0.77 -8.23
CA CYS A 16 6.89 1.04 -8.65
C CYS A 16 6.99 2.44 -9.26
N ASP A 17 7.81 3.30 -8.68
CA ASP A 17 8.02 4.67 -9.15
C ASP A 17 9.12 4.77 -10.22
N ASP A 18 9.88 3.70 -10.42
CA ASP A 18 10.83 3.58 -11.52
C ASP A 18 10.11 3.04 -12.77
N PRO A 19 10.06 3.79 -13.89
CA PRO A 19 9.38 3.35 -15.10
C PRO A 19 10.09 2.19 -15.83
N ALA A 20 11.37 1.92 -15.54
CA ALA A 20 12.14 0.86 -16.19
C ALA A 20 13.05 0.16 -15.16
N PRO A 21 12.47 -0.56 -14.17
CA PRO A 21 13.23 -1.15 -13.09
C PRO A 21 14.10 -2.30 -13.61
N GLU A 22 15.41 -2.13 -13.54
CA GLU A 22 16.39 -3.15 -13.97
C GLU A 22 16.63 -4.24 -12.91
N GLN A 23 16.20 -4.01 -11.66
CA GLN A 23 16.35 -4.95 -10.54
C GLN A 23 15.23 -4.82 -9.49
N GLY A 24 15.18 -5.78 -8.57
CA GLY A 24 14.23 -5.77 -7.45
C GLY A 24 12.81 -6.19 -7.86
N LYS A 25 11.80 -5.71 -7.12
CA LYS A 25 10.41 -6.17 -7.27
C LYS A 25 9.74 -5.66 -8.54
N GLY A 26 10.07 -4.45 -8.99
CA GLY A 26 9.59 -3.93 -10.28
C GLY A 26 10.07 -4.80 -11.43
N TYR A 27 11.35 -5.17 -11.43
CA TYR A 27 11.90 -6.12 -12.40
C TYR A 27 11.18 -7.48 -12.34
N GLN A 28 10.99 -8.04 -11.14
CA GLN A 28 10.27 -9.32 -10.98
C GLN A 28 8.81 -9.25 -11.48
N ALA A 29 8.14 -8.12 -11.27
CA ALA A 29 6.78 -7.89 -11.78
C ALA A 29 6.75 -7.91 -13.31
N CYS A 30 7.71 -7.26 -13.96
CA CYS A 30 7.87 -7.31 -15.42
C CYS A 30 8.03 -8.75 -15.92
N GLU A 31 8.92 -9.53 -15.30
CA GLU A 31 9.19 -10.93 -15.69
C GLU A 31 7.96 -11.83 -15.55
N LEU A 32 7.09 -11.55 -14.56
CA LEU A 32 5.86 -12.29 -14.31
C LEU A 32 4.64 -11.72 -15.04
N GLY A 33 4.78 -10.61 -15.76
CA GLY A 33 3.68 -9.93 -16.44
C GLY A 33 2.67 -9.29 -15.47
N VAL A 34 3.08 -9.03 -14.23
CA VAL A 34 2.25 -8.36 -13.23
C VAL A 34 2.21 -6.86 -13.54
N PRO A 35 1.03 -6.23 -13.58
CA PRO A 35 0.91 -4.79 -13.79
C PRO A 35 1.68 -3.97 -12.76
N MET A 36 2.28 -2.86 -13.21
CA MET A 36 2.95 -1.88 -12.36
C MET A 36 2.25 -0.52 -12.44
N LEU A 37 2.20 0.18 -11.31
CA LEU A 37 1.68 1.54 -11.21
C LEU A 37 2.56 2.39 -10.29
N GLY A 38 2.77 3.65 -10.64
CA GLY A 38 3.47 4.59 -9.76
C GLY A 38 2.66 4.88 -8.49
N SER A 39 3.34 5.15 -7.38
CA SER A 39 2.69 5.43 -6.10
C SER A 39 1.79 6.66 -6.18
N ALA A 40 2.23 7.74 -6.85
CA ALA A 40 1.43 8.95 -7.03
C ALA A 40 0.15 8.69 -7.83
N GLU A 41 0.25 7.94 -8.93
CA GLU A 41 -0.91 7.57 -9.75
C GLU A 41 -1.87 6.67 -8.98
N PHE A 42 -1.35 5.73 -8.20
CA PHE A 42 -2.16 4.89 -7.32
C PHE A 42 -2.94 5.73 -6.30
N MET A 43 -2.31 6.74 -5.69
CA MET A 43 -2.98 7.62 -4.73
C MET A 43 -4.12 8.41 -5.39
N LEU A 44 -3.94 8.88 -6.63
CA LEU A 44 -5.02 9.55 -7.38
C LEU A 44 -6.20 8.61 -7.67
N CYS A 45 -5.96 7.31 -7.87
CA CYS A 45 -7.05 6.34 -8.05
C CYS A 45 -7.91 6.19 -6.79
N LEU A 46 -7.36 6.40 -5.59
CA LEU A 46 -8.11 6.29 -4.33
C LEU A 46 -9.23 7.33 -4.24
N ASP A 47 -9.01 8.54 -4.75
CA ASP A 47 -10.01 9.62 -4.76
C ASP A 47 -11.24 9.28 -5.63
N THR A 48 -11.08 8.33 -6.57
CA THR A 48 -12.14 7.92 -7.50
C THR A 48 -12.99 6.75 -6.97
N VAL A 49 -12.61 6.15 -5.83
CA VAL A 49 -13.32 5.01 -5.24
C VAL A 49 -14.61 5.50 -4.58
N ILE A 50 -15.68 5.58 -5.37
CA ILE A 50 -17.02 5.91 -4.87
C ILE A 50 -17.57 4.74 -4.05
N GLY A 51 -17.95 5.01 -2.78
CA GLY A 51 -18.51 4.00 -1.87
C GLY A 51 -17.49 3.27 -1.00
N GLY A 52 -16.21 3.64 -1.06
CA GLY A 52 -15.26 3.30 0.00
C GLY A 52 -15.66 3.99 1.31
N SER A 53 -15.61 3.29 2.44
CA SER A 53 -15.72 3.97 3.74
C SER A 53 -14.62 5.04 3.82
N PRO A 54 -14.93 6.28 4.26
CA PRO A 54 -13.89 7.25 4.51
C PRO A 54 -12.84 6.64 5.46
N ILE A 55 -11.58 7.06 5.33
CA ILE A 55 -10.57 6.75 6.34
C ILE A 55 -11.13 7.30 7.66
N GLU A 56 -11.57 6.41 8.53
CA GLU A 56 -11.98 6.77 9.88
C GLU A 56 -10.71 7.28 10.57
N GLU A 57 -10.66 8.58 10.84
CA GLU A 57 -9.59 9.17 11.61
C GLU A 57 -9.66 8.52 13.00
N PHE A 58 -8.68 7.68 13.33
CA PHE A 58 -8.54 7.12 14.68
C PHE A 58 -8.19 8.27 15.63
N SER A 59 -9.19 9.05 16.02
CA SER A 59 -9.07 9.96 17.14
C SER A 59 -9.17 9.11 18.41
N GLU A 60 -8.04 8.55 18.85
CA GLU A 60 -7.90 8.25 20.26
C GLU A 60 -7.99 9.58 21.01
N GLN A 61 -9.19 9.96 21.43
CA GLN A 61 -9.34 10.80 22.61
C GLN A 61 -8.91 9.94 23.79
N ALA A 62 -7.59 9.76 23.93
CA ALA A 62 -7.02 9.36 25.19
C ALA A 62 -7.52 10.37 26.22
N PRO A 63 -8.32 9.99 27.23
CA PRO A 63 -8.46 10.85 28.39
C PRO A 63 -7.04 11.07 28.90
N ALA A 64 -6.61 12.33 28.95
CA ALA A 64 -5.33 12.70 29.52
C ALA A 64 -5.26 12.12 30.95
N GLY A 65 -4.59 10.98 31.15
CA GLY A 65 -4.63 10.36 32.47
C GLY A 65 -3.95 9.01 32.64
N ASP A 66 -4.20 8.01 31.78
CA ASP A 66 -3.89 6.63 32.20
C ASP A 66 -2.62 6.08 31.55
N GLN A 67 -1.51 6.36 32.23
CA GLN A 67 -0.24 5.67 32.04
C GLN A 67 -0.39 4.21 32.51
N PHE A 68 -0.45 3.27 31.58
CA PHE A 68 -0.43 1.85 31.94
C PHE A 68 0.96 1.44 32.43
N THR A 69 1.06 1.02 33.69
CA THR A 69 2.24 0.33 34.21
C THR A 69 2.26 -1.10 33.68
N LEU A 70 3.29 -1.46 32.92
CA LEU A 70 3.58 -2.84 32.55
C LEU A 70 4.43 -3.46 33.66
N PHE A 71 3.86 -4.43 34.39
CA PHE A 71 4.62 -5.34 35.24
C PHE A 71 5.15 -6.50 34.41
#